data_AF-A0A8X6NKD5-F1
#
_entry.id   AF-A0A8X6NKD5-F1
#
_cell.length_a   1.000
_cell.length_b   1.000
_cell.length_c   1.000
_cell.angle_alpha   90.00
_cell.angle_beta   90.00
_cell.angle_gamma   90.00
#
_symmetry.space_group_name_H-M   'P 1'
#
loop_
_entity.id
_entity.type
_entity.pdbx_description
1 polymer ?
#
loop_
_entity_poly.entity_id
_entity_poly.type
_entity_poly.pdbx_seq_one_letter_code
_entity_poly.pdbx_strand_id
1 'polypeptide(L)'
;MNYPPLRCENVVHSYFGREFTNEFKHKCYKVKLRSLYGNCSCSFEVLDQSTICENIRSVFKHPSIKEVEENKITEEDVRINDIRNSCEVIDILIGADVMGKMLTCESIVSSPGLVAVEIYL
;
A
#
# COMPACT_ATOMS: atom_id res chain seq x y z
N MET A 1 -0.27 -19.21 5.42
CA MET A 1 -1.69 -18.80 5.55
C MET A 1 -2.57 -19.88 4.91
N ASN A 2 -3.41 -20.59 5.68
CA ASN A 2 -4.36 -21.60 5.15
C ASN A 2 -5.69 -20.96 4.72
N TYR A 3 -5.65 -19.90 3.93
CA TYR A 3 -6.86 -19.29 3.36
C TYR A 3 -7.11 -19.90 1.98
N PRO A 4 -8.32 -20.43 1.70
CA PRO A 4 -8.64 -20.92 0.36
C PRO A 4 -8.71 -19.73 -0.61
N PRO A 5 -8.13 -19.85 -1.82
CA PRO A 5 -8.27 -18.82 -2.84
C PRO A 5 -9.72 -18.73 -3.31
N LEU A 6 -10.19 -17.52 -3.63
CA LEU A 6 -11.51 -17.30 -4.22
C LEU A 6 -11.58 -17.87 -5.64
N ARG A 7 -10.52 -17.63 -6.41
CA ARG A 7 -10.38 -18.04 -7.81
C ARG A 7 -8.91 -18.00 -8.23
N CYS A 8 -8.63 -18.47 -9.44
CA CYS A 8 -7.36 -18.25 -10.12
C CYS A 8 -7.59 -17.43 -11.39
N GLU A 9 -6.69 -16.49 -11.66
CA GLU A 9 -6.76 -15.61 -12.83
C GLU A 9 -5.40 -15.57 -13.52
N ASN A 10 -5.41 -15.49 -14.85
CA ASN A 10 -4.22 -15.24 -15.62
C ASN A 10 -4.08 -13.73 -15.83
N VAL A 11 -2.92 -13.17 -15.51
CA VAL A 11 -2.69 -11.73 -15.54
C VAL A 11 -1.38 -11.43 -16.27
N VAL A 12 -1.43 -10.42 -17.14
CA VAL A 12 -0.26 -9.76 -17.70
C VAL A 12 -0.13 -8.41 -17.00
N HIS A 13 0.95 -8.21 -16.26
CA HIS A 13 1.23 -6.94 -15.60
C HIS A 13 1.82 -5.96 -16.59
N SER A 14 1.43 -4.69 -16.48
CA SER A 14 2.03 -3.59 -17.22
C SER A 14 2.74 -2.66 -16.26
N TYR A 15 4.03 -2.42 -16.51
CA TYR A 15 4.85 -1.49 -15.73
C TYR A 15 4.93 -0.13 -16.40
N PHE A 16 5.24 0.90 -15.61
CA PHE A 16 5.57 2.22 -16.13
C PHE A 16 6.70 2.10 -17.16
N GLY A 17 6.50 2.63 -18.37
CA GLY A 17 7.46 2.48 -19.48
C GLY A 17 7.01 1.53 -20.60
N ARG A 18 5.78 1.00 -20.54
CA ARG A 18 5.19 0.10 -21.56
C ARG A 18 5.86 -1.29 -21.63
N GLU A 19 6.50 -1.70 -20.55
CA GLU A 19 6.93 -3.08 -20.39
C GLU A 19 5.77 -3.93 -19.87
N PHE A 20 5.69 -5.16 -20.36
CA PHE A 20 4.67 -6.13 -19.96
C PHE A 20 5.37 -7.40 -19.47
N THR A 21 4.80 -8.04 -18.44
CA THR A 21 5.24 -9.38 -18.06
C THR A 21 4.73 -10.41 -19.07
N ASN A 22 5.27 -11.62 -18.98
CA ASN A 22 4.52 -12.78 -19.48
C ASN A 22 3.23 -12.96 -18.66
N GLU A 23 2.27 -13.68 -19.24
CA GLU A 23 1.07 -14.08 -18.52
C GLU A 23 1.43 -14.98 -17.34
N PHE A 24 0.93 -14.65 -16.15
CA PHE A 24 1.15 -15.44 -14.94
C PHE A 24 -0.18 -15.76 -14.27
N LYS A 25 -0.28 -16.97 -13.72
CA LYS A 25 -1.47 -17.43 -13.01
C LYS A 25 -1.39 -17.05 -11.55
N HIS A 26 -2.26 -16.15 -11.14
CA HIS A 26 -2.41 -15.70 -9.75
C HIS A 26 -3.59 -16.39 -9.08
N LYS A 27 -3.46 -16.65 -7.79
CA LYS A 27 -4.59 -16.94 -6.90
C LYS A 27 -5.10 -15.62 -6.33
N CYS A 28 -6.42 -15.45 -6.39
CA CYS A 28 -7.09 -14.30 -5.82
C CYS A 28 -7.58 -14.62 -4.40
N TYR A 29 -7.37 -13.70 -3.47
CA TYR A 29 -7.82 -13.80 -2.08
C TYR A 29 -8.63 -12.57 -1.69
N LYS A 30 -9.63 -12.78 -0.83
CA LYS A 30 -10.34 -11.68 -0.18
C LYS A 30 -9.65 -11.35 1.13
N VAL A 31 -9.19 -10.12 1.26
CA VAL A 31 -8.58 -9.62 2.50
C VAL A 31 -9.50 -8.56 3.12
N LYS A 32 -9.47 -8.49 4.45
CA LYS A 32 -10.13 -7.41 5.20
C LYS A 32 -9.06 -6.64 5.95
N LEU A 33 -8.90 -5.37 5.62
CA LEU A 33 -8.07 -4.43 6.38
C LEU A 33 -8.94 -3.61 7.32
N ARG A 34 -8.36 -3.24 8.46
CA ARG A 34 -8.96 -2.36 9.45
C ARG A 34 -7.93 -1.32 9.83
N SER A 35 -8.35 -0.06 9.96
CA SER A 35 -7.47 1.01 10.43
C SER A 35 -6.99 0.71 11.85
N LEU A 36 -5.82 1.26 12.24
CA LEU A 36 -5.20 1.00 13.54
C LEU A 36 -6.12 1.37 14.72
N TYR A 37 -6.88 2.46 14.58
CA TYR A 37 -7.87 2.90 15.57
C TYR A 37 -9.21 2.17 15.46
N GLY A 38 -9.36 1.28 14.48
CA GLY A 38 -10.53 0.43 14.33
C GLY A 38 -11.76 1.09 13.70
N ASN A 39 -11.66 2.37 13.33
CA ASN A 39 -12.78 3.19 12.86
C ASN A 39 -13.20 2.88 11.43
N CYS A 40 -12.24 2.50 10.57
CA CYS A 40 -12.51 2.17 9.18
C CYS A 40 -12.13 0.71 8.92
N SER A 41 -12.91 0.03 8.07
CA SER A 41 -12.53 -1.29 7.56
C SER A 41 -13.00 -1.46 6.12
N CYS A 42 -12.23 -2.17 5.31
CA CYS A 42 -12.58 -2.45 3.93
C CYS A 42 -12.21 -3.89 3.60
N SER A 43 -12.96 -4.47 2.69
CA SER A 43 -12.61 -5.75 2.09
C SER A 43 -12.38 -5.55 0.60
N PHE A 44 -11.31 -6.14 0.11
CA PHE A 44 -10.91 -6.06 -1.29
C PHE A 44 -10.22 -7.36 -1.69
N GLU A 45 -10.04 -7.51 -2.99
CA GLU A 45 -9.41 -8.67 -3.59
C GLU A 45 -7.95 -8.36 -3.89
N VAL A 46 -7.07 -9.33 -3.62
CA VAL A 46 -5.64 -9.25 -3.89
C VAL A 46 -5.19 -10.49 -4.63
N LEU A 47 -4.19 -10.33 -5.49
CA LEU A 47 -3.50 -11.43 -6.15
C LEU A 47 -2.28 -11.85 -5.33
N ASP A 48 -2.01 -13.14 -5.21
CA ASP A 48 -0.74 -13.57 -4.62
C ASP A 48 0.43 -13.21 -5.52
N GLN A 49 1.55 -12.89 -4.88
CA GLN A 49 2.82 -12.70 -5.56
C GLN A 49 3.92 -13.11 -4.61
N SER A 50 4.88 -13.91 -5.08
CA SER A 50 5.98 -14.39 -4.24
C SER A 50 6.85 -13.22 -3.75
N THR A 51 7.06 -12.25 -4.62
CA THR A 51 7.83 -11.03 -4.36
C THR A 51 7.12 -9.87 -5.02
N ILE A 52 6.51 -8.99 -4.21
CA ILE A 52 5.81 -7.80 -4.70
C ILE A 52 6.82 -6.77 -5.23
N CYS A 53 7.86 -6.50 -4.44
CA CYS A 53 9.00 -5.70 -4.84
C CYS A 53 10.26 -6.18 -4.11
N GLU A 54 11.42 -5.71 -4.54
CA GLU A 54 12.66 -5.86 -3.77
C GLU A 54 12.54 -5.20 -2.39
N ASN A 55 13.41 -5.57 -1.47
CA ASN A 55 13.40 -5.03 -0.11
C ASN A 55 13.36 -3.50 -0.09
N ILE A 56 12.33 -2.95 0.55
CA ILE A 56 12.23 -1.51 0.77
C ILE A 56 13.25 -1.12 1.85
N ARG A 57 14.09 -0.15 1.53
CA ARG A 57 15.00 0.44 2.52
C ARG A 57 14.18 1.31 3.47
N SER A 58 14.41 1.14 4.77
CA SER A 58 13.82 2.00 5.80
C SER A 58 14.04 3.47 5.47
N VAL A 59 12.99 4.27 5.70
CA VAL A 59 12.98 5.71 5.45
C VAL A 59 14.05 6.42 6.28
N PHE A 60 14.41 5.90 7.47
CA PHE A 60 15.49 6.48 8.30
C PHE A 60 16.88 6.45 7.67
N LYS A 61 17.11 5.63 6.64
CA LYS A 61 18.38 5.63 5.89
C LYS A 61 18.36 6.59 4.71
N HIS A 62 17.25 7.29 4.47
CA HIS A 62 17.11 8.19 3.35
C HIS A 62 17.69 9.57 3.68
N PRO A 63 18.49 10.20 2.79
CA PRO A 63 19.04 11.54 3.02
C PRO A 63 17.98 12.60 3.36
N SER A 64 16.76 12.44 2.84
CA SER A 64 15.64 13.36 3.11
C SER A 64 15.19 13.40 4.56
N ILE A 65 15.47 12.37 5.39
CA ILE A 65 15.16 12.45 6.83
C ILE A 65 16.09 13.45 7.52
N LYS A 66 17.33 13.55 7.06
CA LYS A 66 18.24 14.56 7.54
C LYS A 66 17.74 15.98 7.26
N GLU A 67 17.09 16.18 6.11
CA GLU A 67 16.44 17.46 5.76
C GLU A 67 15.25 17.77 6.67
N VAL A 68 14.47 16.77 7.10
CA VAL A 68 13.39 16.94 8.09
C VAL A 68 13.95 17.39 9.44
N GLU A 69 15.03 16.74 9.90
CA GLU A 69 15.74 17.10 11.13
C GLU A 69 16.38 18.51 11.05
N GLU A 70 17.04 18.84 9.94
CA GLU A 70 17.71 20.13 9.70
C GLU A 70 16.70 21.29 9.65
N ASN A 71 15.49 21.06 9.14
CA ASN A 71 14.40 22.03 9.11
C ASN A 71 13.64 22.16 10.45
N LYS A 72 14.10 21.48 11.52
CA LYS A 72 13.48 21.48 12.86
C LYS A 72 12.02 21.03 12.87
N ILE A 73 11.62 20.20 11.91
CA ILE A 73 10.32 19.53 11.94
C ILE A 73 10.40 18.50 13.07
N THR A 74 9.57 18.65 14.09
CA THR A 74 9.58 17.80 15.28
C THR A 74 8.71 16.55 15.07
N GLU A 75 8.86 15.56 15.95
CA GLU A 75 7.96 14.39 16.02
C GLU A 75 6.49 14.77 16.31
N GLU A 76 6.25 15.98 16.82
CA GLU A 76 4.90 16.55 16.99
C GLU A 76 4.34 17.09 15.66
N ASP A 77 5.22 17.55 14.76
CA ASP A 77 4.85 18.07 13.44
C ASP A 77 4.69 16.94 12.40
N VAL A 78 5.58 15.95 12.45
CA VAL A 78 5.59 14.79 11.55
C VAL A 78 5.99 13.55 12.33
N ARG A 79 5.05 12.60 12.48
CA ARG A 79 5.31 11.31 13.12
C ARG A 79 5.64 10.25 12.09
N ILE A 80 6.91 9.83 12.04
CA ILE A 80 7.37 8.74 11.16
C ILE A 80 7.25 7.41 11.91
N ASN A 81 6.24 6.62 11.56
CA ASN A 81 6.02 5.31 12.18
C ASN A 81 6.79 4.18 11.50
N ASP A 82 7.68 4.46 10.53
CA ASP A 82 8.57 3.47 9.90
C ASP A 82 9.73 3.08 10.84
N ILE A 83 9.40 2.67 12.06
CA ILE A 83 10.28 2.47 13.24
C ILE A 83 11.34 1.36 13.01
N ARG A 84 11.22 0.61 11.91
CA ARG A 84 11.99 -0.62 11.68
C ARG A 84 13.19 -0.32 10.79
N ASN A 85 14.38 -0.51 11.35
CA ASN A 85 15.66 -0.38 10.64
C ASN A 85 15.97 -1.58 9.71
N SER A 86 15.01 -2.49 9.54
CA SER A 86 15.07 -3.70 8.73
C SER A 86 14.57 -3.45 7.30
N CYS A 87 15.24 -4.08 6.35
CA CYS A 87 14.70 -4.30 5.01
C CYS A 87 13.64 -5.41 5.13
N GLU A 88 12.37 -5.05 5.13
CA GLU A 88 11.27 -6.00 5.23
C GLU A 88 10.62 -6.26 3.86
N VAL A 89 10.04 -7.45 3.73
CA VAL A 89 9.24 -7.83 2.57
C VAL A 89 7.85 -7.20 2.69
N ILE A 90 7.27 -6.80 1.56
CA ILE A 90 5.87 -6.33 1.57
C ILE A 90 4.94 -7.54 1.68
N ASP A 91 4.11 -7.55 2.72
CA ASP A 91 3.05 -8.55 2.87
C ASP A 91 1.83 -8.28 1.98
N ILE A 92 1.41 -7.00 1.87
CA ILE A 92 0.25 -6.57 1.09
C ILE A 92 0.56 -5.23 0.41
N LEU A 93 0.36 -5.17 -0.91
CA LEU A 93 0.34 -3.93 -1.68
C LEU A 93 -1.09 -3.49 -1.93
N ILE A 94 -1.42 -2.24 -1.61
CA ILE A 94 -2.74 -1.65 -1.82
C ILE A 94 -2.66 -0.44 -2.74
N GLY A 95 -3.69 -0.28 -3.58
CA GLY A 95 -3.87 0.92 -4.40
C GLY A 95 -4.34 2.11 -3.57
N ALA A 96 -4.17 3.31 -4.13
CA ALA A 96 -4.63 4.56 -3.51
C ALA A 96 -6.15 4.59 -3.29
N ASP A 97 -6.92 3.90 -4.13
CA ASP A 97 -8.37 3.72 -4.03
C ASP A 97 -8.78 2.97 -2.75
N VAL A 98 -8.01 1.95 -2.37
CA VAL A 98 -8.20 1.20 -1.13
C VAL A 98 -7.69 2.01 0.06
N MET A 99 -6.51 2.64 -0.06
CA MET A 99 -5.92 3.43 1.02
C MET A 99 -6.78 4.66 1.39
N GLY A 100 -7.38 5.33 0.40
CA GLY A 100 -8.29 6.45 0.65
C GLY A 100 -9.43 6.07 1.59
N LYS A 101 -10.07 4.92 1.34
CA LYS A 101 -11.13 4.38 2.23
C LYS A 101 -10.64 4.08 3.65
N MET A 102 -9.36 3.74 3.81
CA MET A 102 -8.76 3.49 5.14
C MET A 102 -8.47 4.77 5.91
N LEU A 103 -8.14 5.86 5.21
CA LEU A 103 -7.83 7.14 5.83
C LEU A 103 -9.10 7.87 6.27
N THR A 104 -10.13 7.87 5.44
CA THR A 104 -11.27 8.78 5.60
C THR A 104 -12.56 8.08 6.01
N CYS A 105 -12.58 6.74 6.02
CA CYS A 105 -13.80 5.92 6.07
C CYS A 105 -14.78 6.15 4.89
N GLU A 106 -14.59 7.19 4.07
CA GLU A 106 -15.41 7.61 2.93
C GLU A 106 -14.52 8.04 1.76
N SER A 107 -14.54 7.32 0.64
CA SER A 107 -13.83 7.75 -0.58
C SER A 107 -14.78 8.44 -1.54
N ILE A 108 -14.52 9.70 -1.90
CA ILE A 108 -15.22 10.36 -3.01
C ILE A 108 -14.61 9.83 -4.31
N VAL A 109 -15.34 8.98 -5.01
CA VAL A 109 -14.92 8.46 -6.32
C VAL A 109 -14.98 9.62 -7.33
N SER A 110 -13.82 10.12 -7.75
CA SER A 110 -13.73 11.12 -8.81
C SER A 110 -13.44 10.43 -10.14
N SER A 111 -14.46 10.09 -10.93
CA SER A 111 -14.29 9.46 -12.26
C SER A 111 -13.49 8.11 -12.29
N PRO A 112 -13.57 7.31 -13.36
CA PRO A 112 -12.78 6.09 -13.46
C PRO A 112 -11.28 6.41 -13.49
N GLY A 113 -10.51 5.85 -12.54
CA GLY A 113 -9.05 5.94 -12.52
C GLY A 113 -8.47 7.11 -11.74
N LEU A 114 -9.29 8.00 -11.16
CA LEU A 114 -8.83 9.01 -10.21
C LEU A 114 -9.47 8.78 -8.84
N VAL A 115 -8.69 9.04 -7.79
CA VAL A 115 -9.11 8.90 -6.39
C VAL A 115 -8.80 10.21 -5.70
N ALA A 116 -9.84 10.91 -5.25
CA ALA A 116 -9.70 12.05 -4.36
C ALA A 116 -9.88 11.58 -2.91
N VAL A 117 -8.95 11.97 -2.04
CA VAL A 117 -8.99 11.64 -0.62
C VAL A 117 -9.02 12.96 0.15
N GLU A 118 -10.11 13.20 0.88
CA GLU A 118 -10.21 14.34 1.78
C GLU A 118 -9.64 13.96 3.14
N ILE A 119 -8.44 14.45 3.44
CA ILE A 119 -7.78 14.25 4.73
C ILE A 119 -8.02 15.50 5.58
N TYR A 120 -8.79 15.35 6.66
CA TYR A 120 -8.88 16.36 7.72
C TYR A 120 -7.57 16.30 8.51
N LEU A 121 -6.71 17.32 8.33
CA LEU A 121 -5.53 17.57 9.15
C LEU A 121 -5.91 18.31 10.42
#